data_AF-A0AAU6WJU8-F1
#
_entry.id   AF-A0AAU6WJU8-F1
#
_cell.length_a   1.000
_cell.length_b   1.000
_cell.length_c   1.000
_cell.angle_alpha   90.00
_cell.angle_beta   90.00
_cell.angle_gamma   90.00
#
_symmetry.space_group_name_H-M   'P 1'
#
loop_
_entity.id
_entity.type
_entity.pdbx_description
1 polymer ?
#
loop_
_entity_poly.entity_id
_entity_poly.type
_entity_poly.pdbx_seq_one_letter_code
_entity_poly.pdbx_strand_id
1 'polypeptide(L)' 'MDEENRPGTLLFVNEAYKHCKAIYFGSGTDDILKQSNVGNKKHDDPAIINADQQNADDAFIKAVANHRVWELETERNNPA' A
#
# COMPACT_ATOMS: atom_id res chain seq x y z
N MET A 1 -9.31 -0.46 -14.55
CA MET A 1 -7.85 -0.61 -14.79
C MET A 1 -7.65 -1.12 -16.21
N ASP A 2 -6.66 -0.58 -16.94
CA ASP A 2 -6.31 -1.05 -18.28
C ASP A 2 -5.81 -2.51 -18.25
N GLU A 3 -6.29 -3.36 -19.15
CA GLU A 3 -6.04 -4.80 -19.08
C GLU A 3 -4.59 -5.18 -19.39
N GLU A 4 -3.94 -4.44 -20.28
CA GLU A 4 -2.56 -4.67 -20.72
C GLU A 4 -1.57 -4.29 -19.62
N ASN A 5 -1.81 -3.17 -18.93
CA ASN A 5 -0.93 -2.67 -17.88
C ASN A 5 -1.14 -3.30 -16.49
N ARG A 6 -2.29 -3.95 -16.28
CA ARG A 6 -2.70 -4.55 -14.99
C ARG A 6 -1.60 -5.38 -14.31
N PRO A 7 -0.92 -6.34 -14.97
CA PRO A 7 0.12 -7.14 -14.31
C PRO A 7 1.28 -6.28 -13.76
N GLY A 8 1.71 -5.28 -14.53
CA GLY A 8 2.78 -4.37 -14.13
C GLY A 8 2.36 -3.45 -12.98
N THR A 9 1.14 -2.92 -13.02
CA THR A 9 0.58 -2.11 -11.94
C THR A 9 0.50 -2.89 -10.63
N LEU A 10 -0.03 -4.11 -10.66
CA LEU A 10 -0.14 -4.93 -9.45
C LEU A 10 1.23 -5.33 -8.91
N LEU A 11 2.18 -5.69 -9.78
CA LEU A 11 3.55 -5.99 -9.35
C LEU A 11 4.21 -4.78 -8.66
N PHE A 12 4.07 -3.58 -9.23
CA PHE A 12 4.63 -2.36 -8.66
C PHE A 12 4.09 -2.08 -7.25
N VAL A 13 2.77 -2.17 -7.06
CA VAL A 13 2.13 -1.96 -5.76
C VAL A 13 2.53 -3.05 -4.76
N ASN A 14 2.57 -4.31 -5.19
CA ASN A 14 2.93 -5.44 -4.35
C ASN A 14 4.38 -5.38 -3.88
N GLU A 15 5.31 -4.98 -4.74
CA GLU A 15 6.72 -4.79 -4.36
C GLU A 15 6.90 -3.58 -3.42
N ALA A 16 6.14 -2.51 -3.61
CA ALA A 16 6.13 -1.40 -2.65
C ALA A 16 5.63 -1.85 -1.27
N TYR A 17 4.57 -2.66 -1.25
CA TYR A 17 3.97 -3.21 -0.03
C TYR A 17 4.92 -4.17 0.69
N LYS A 18 5.50 -5.13 -0.05
CA LYS A 18 6.53 -6.07 0.44
C LYS A 18 7.69 -5.32 1.11
N HIS A 19 8.13 -4.23 0.49
CA HIS A 19 9.20 -3.39 1.00
C HIS A 19 8.75 -2.37 2.05
N CYS A 20 7.56 -2.51 2.65
CA CYS A 20 7.11 -1.67 3.77
C CYS A 20 7.07 -0.16 3.44
N LYS A 21 6.86 0.21 2.18
CA LYS A 21 6.71 1.60 1.76
C LYS A 21 5.31 2.11 2.11
N ALA A 22 5.20 3.42 2.34
CA ALA A 22 3.91 4.09 2.38
C ALA A 22 3.26 4.08 0.97
N ILE A 23 1.96 3.78 0.91
CA ILE A 23 1.17 3.76 -0.33
C ILE A 23 -0.13 4.54 -0.09
N TYR A 24 -0.41 5.51 -0.95
CA TYR A 24 -1.66 6.28 -0.95
C TYR A 24 -2.54 5.81 -2.11
N PHE A 25 -3.72 5.29 -1.79
CA PHE A 25 -4.77 4.96 -2.75
C PHE A 25 -5.71 6.15 -2.93
N GLY A 26 -5.51 6.89 -4.01
CA GLY A 26 -6.34 8.03 -4.41
C GLY A 26 -7.74 7.61 -4.87
N SER A 27 -8.64 8.59 -5.07
CA SER A 27 -9.97 8.32 -5.64
C SER A 27 -9.87 7.57 -6.98
N GLY A 28 -10.65 6.50 -7.14
CA GLY A 28 -10.65 5.67 -8.35
C GLY A 28 -9.57 4.57 -8.41
N THR A 29 -8.81 4.37 -7.33
CA THR A 29 -7.80 3.30 -7.24
C THR A 29 -8.28 2.06 -6.48
N ASP A 30 -9.57 1.98 -6.17
CA ASP A 30 -10.19 0.88 -5.41
C ASP A 30 -9.90 -0.51 -6.02
N ASP A 31 -9.95 -0.61 -7.34
CA ASP A 31 -9.68 -1.88 -8.04
C ASP A 31 -8.24 -2.33 -7.87
N ILE A 32 -7.28 -1.40 -7.81
CA ILE A 32 -5.86 -1.71 -7.58
C ILE A 32 -5.68 -2.19 -6.14
N LEU A 33 -6.26 -1.48 -5.17
CA LEU A 33 -6.21 -1.87 -3.76
C LEU A 33 -6.78 -3.28 -3.57
N LYS A 34 -7.99 -3.54 -4.07
CA LYS A 34 -8.68 -4.83 -3.94
C LYS A 34 -7.94 -6.00 -4.58
N GLN A 35 -7.25 -5.77 -5.71
CA GLN A 35 -6.54 -6.83 -6.44
C GLN A 35 -5.08 -7.01 -6.00
N SER A 36 -4.50 -6.02 -5.32
CA SER A 36 -3.15 -6.11 -4.77
C SER A 36 -3.11 -6.92 -3.47
N ASN A 37 -1.91 -7.32 -3.06
CA ASN A 37 -1.68 -7.97 -1.77
C ASN A 37 -2.04 -7.06 -0.57
N VAL A 38 -2.07 -5.74 -0.79
CA VAL A 38 -2.49 -4.76 0.23
C VAL A 38 -3.94 -5.00 0.65
N GLY A 39 -4.83 -5.35 -0.30
CA GLY A 39 -6.24 -5.62 -0.03
C GLY A 39 -6.49 -6.84 0.85
N ASN A 40 -5.49 -7.70 1.01
CA ASN A 40 -5.54 -8.92 1.84
C ASN A 40 -4.96 -8.71 3.26
N LYS A 41 -4.57 -7.48 3.62
CA LYS A 41 -4.08 -7.17 4.97
C LYS A 41 -5.12 -7.54 6.04
N LYS A 42 -4.66 -8.07 7.16
CA LYS A 42 -5.51 -8.54 8.28
C LYS A 42 -5.52 -7.61 9.49
N HIS A 43 -4.72 -6.54 9.44
CA HIS A 43 -4.53 -5.59 10.50
C HIS A 43 -4.59 -4.16 9.93
N ASP A 44 -4.80 -3.19 10.81
CA ASP A 44 -4.66 -1.78 10.47
C ASP A 44 -3.20 -1.46 10.18
N ASP A 45 -2.95 -0.87 9.01
CA ASP A 45 -1.61 -0.52 8.57
C ASP A 45 -1.47 1.00 8.41
N PRO A 46 -0.63 1.66 9.23
CA PRO A 46 -0.43 3.10 9.17
C PRO A 46 0.28 3.56 7.89
N ALA A 47 0.88 2.66 7.11
CA ALA A 47 1.52 2.96 5.84
C ALA A 47 0.57 2.88 4.64
N ILE A 48 -0.68 2.45 4.81
CA ILE A 48 -1.67 2.35 3.72
C ILE A 48 -2.79 3.34 3.96
N ILE A 49 -2.81 4.38 3.14
CA ILE A 49 -3.73 5.50 3.25
C ILE A 49 -4.73 5.43 2.08
N ASN A 50 -6.00 5.70 2.36
CA ASN A 50 -7.04 5.85 1.35
C ASN A 50 -7.56 7.29 1.32
N ALA A 51 -8.01 7.75 0.16
CA ALA A 51 -8.53 9.10 -0.04
C ALA A 51 -9.77 9.46 0.80
N ASP A 52 -10.52 8.46 1.27
CA ASP A 52 -11.70 8.62 2.13
C ASP A 52 -11.34 8.78 3.62
N GLN A 53 -10.08 8.55 4.00
CA GLN A 53 -9.60 8.73 5.36
C GLN A 53 -9.53 10.23 5.72
N GLN A 54 -9.96 10.58 6.94
CA GLN A 54 -9.77 11.94 7.46
C GLN A 54 -8.27 12.25 7.59
N ASN A 55 -7.86 13.44 7.11
CA ASN A 55 -6.46 13.90 7.10
C ASN A 55 -5.52 12.94 6.36
N ALA A 56 -5.99 12.30 5.29
CA ALA A 56 -5.22 11.34 4.49
C ALA A 56 -3.84 11.89 4.06
N ASP A 57 -3.78 13.15 3.65
CA ASP A 57 -2.53 13.77 3.20
C ASP A 57 -1.50 13.88 4.34
N ASP A 58 -1.91 14.36 5.52
CA ASP A 58 -1.04 14.42 6.70
C ASP A 58 -0.62 13.02 7.16
N ALA A 59 -1.54 12.06 7.12
CA ALA A 59 -1.24 10.66 7.45
C ALA A 59 -0.18 10.08 6.51
N PHE A 60 -0.28 10.35 5.21
CA PHE A 60 0.69 9.90 4.23
C PHE A 60 2.05 10.58 4.39
N ILE A 61 2.07 11.90 4.59
CA ILE A 61 3.31 12.64 4.88
C ILE A 61 4.01 12.06 6.11
N LYS A 62 3.25 11.78 7.18
CA LYS A 62 3.78 11.16 8.40
C LYS A 62 4.33 9.75 8.13
N ALA A 63 3.62 8.92 7.35
CA ALA A 63 4.08 7.59 6.99
C ALA A 63 5.39 7.63 6.18
N VAL A 64 5.50 8.54 5.20
CA VAL A 64 6.72 8.77 4.42
C VAL A 64 7.87 9.29 5.29
N ALA A 65 7.60 10.19 6.24
CA ALA A 65 8.60 10.74 7.16
C ALA A 65 9.26 9.65 8.05
N ASN A 66 8.53 8.56 8.34
CA ASN A 66 9.07 7.39 9.05
C ASN A 66 9.93 6.48 8.16
N HIS A 67 10.13 6.82 6.88
CA HIS A 67 10.83 6.06 5.85
C HIS A 67 10.13 4.75 5.43
N ARG A 68 9.82 3.86 6.38
CA ARG A 68 9.11 2.58 6.20
C ARG A 68 8.30 2.22 7.46
N VAL A 69 7.42 1.22 7.36
CA VAL A 69 6.73 0.58 8.50
C VAL A 69 7.44 -0.70 8.91
N TRP A 70 8.44 -0.57 9.78
CA TRP A 70 9.35 -1.66 10.16
C TRP A 70 8.67 -2.76 10.98
N GLU A 71 7.64 -2.40 11.73
CA GLU A 71 6.87 -3.29 12.59
C GLU A 71 6.22 -4.45 11.82
N LEU A 72 6.02 -4.25 10.51
CA LEU A 72 5.38 -5.20 9.61
C LEU A 72 6.38 -5.88 8.66
N GLU A 73 7.68 -5.61 8.81
CA GLU A 73 8.71 -6.15 7.92
C GLU A 73 8.75 -7.67 7.95
N THR A 74 8.67 -8.30 9.12
CA THR A 74 8.67 -9.77 9.22
C THR A 74 7.46 -10.41 8.55
N GLU A 75 6.30 -9.75 8.55
CA GLU A 75 5.11 -10.24 7.85
C GLU A 75 5.24 -10.06 6.32
N ARG A 76 5.80 -8.93 5.89
CA ARG A 76 5.77 -8.49 4.48
C ARG A 76 6.96 -8.92 3.67
N ASN A 77 8.14 -8.83 4.26
CA ASN A 77 9.43 -9.09 3.65
C ASN A 77 9.96 -10.47 4.07
N ASN A 78 9.07 -11.45 4.28
CA ASN A 78 9.48 -12.81 4.54
C ASN A 78 9.91 -13.47 3.21
N PRO A 79 11.18 -13.86 3.02
CA PRO A 79 11.62 -14.59 1.84
C PRO A 79 11.30 -16.10 1.91
N ALA A 80 10.64 -16.57 2.96
CA ALA A 80 10.36 -17.99 3.21
C ALA A 80 9.11 -18.51 2.47
#